data_AF-A0A925GWT8-F1
#
_entry.id   AF-A0A925GWT8-F1
#
_cell.length_a   1.000
_cell.length_b   1.000
_cell.length_c   1.000
_cell.angle_alpha   90.00
_cell.angle_beta   90.00
_cell.angle_gamma   90.00
#
_symmetry.space_group_name_H-M   'P 1'
#
loop_
_entity.id
_entity.type
_entity.pdbx_description
1 polymer ?
#
loop_
_entity_poly.entity_id
_entity_poly.type
_entity_poly.pdbx_seq_one_letter_code
_entity_poly.pdbx_strand_id
1 'polypeptide(L)'
;MKNSDQIESALKLLREENGRQQAPHSVEIRLRAAFQEKHAQPWYRSLHWPLRIAAFASAALLCVALYSWQTGTNRGDDKISAVVPPIQAESKPVRTVPKTAPPTIARTARKSRKPRLRPTPPPTPVMATARPAIEEFVAIPYAPPLTAHDRGEVIRVGLSRHSIRSLGIPTNPERFLERVPADLLVGEDGIPRGFRLIRTTEPR
;
A
#
# COMPACT_ATOMS: atom_id res chain seq x y z
N MET A 1 -38.10 14.48 -32.75
CA MET A 1 -38.78 13.44 -31.94
C MET A 1 -38.91 12.08 -32.64
N LYS A 2 -38.63 11.91 -33.94
CA LYS A 2 -38.78 10.61 -34.65
C LYS A 2 -37.73 9.53 -34.31
N ASN A 3 -36.58 9.90 -33.72
CA ASN A 3 -35.48 8.95 -33.48
C ASN A 3 -35.71 8.04 -32.27
N SER A 4 -36.42 8.51 -31.23
CA SER A 4 -36.73 7.68 -30.04
C SER A 4 -37.60 6.49 -30.41
N ASP A 5 -38.65 6.75 -31.19
CA ASP A 5 -39.65 5.74 -31.56
C ASP A 5 -39.03 4.66 -32.47
N GLN A 6 -38.05 5.04 -33.30
CA GLN A 6 -37.27 4.11 -34.12
C GLN A 6 -36.34 3.23 -33.28
N ILE A 7 -35.73 3.77 -32.23
CA ILE A 7 -34.88 3.00 -31.31
C ILE A 7 -35.73 2.03 -30.50
N GLU A 8 -36.89 2.45 -29.99
CA GLU A 8 -37.78 1.57 -29.22
C GLU A 8 -38.33 0.42 -30.06
N SER A 9 -38.72 0.68 -31.30
CA SER A 9 -39.18 -0.35 -32.23
C SER A 9 -38.06 -1.31 -32.63
N ALA A 10 -36.84 -0.81 -32.90
CA ALA A 10 -35.68 -1.64 -33.15
C ALA A 10 -35.32 -2.53 -31.95
N LEU A 11 -35.34 -1.98 -30.73
CA LEU A 11 -35.10 -2.75 -29.50
C LEU A 11 -36.18 -3.79 -29.23
N LYS A 12 -37.44 -3.49 -29.57
CA LYS A 12 -38.56 -4.42 -29.43
C LYS A 12 -38.44 -5.60 -30.39
N LEU A 13 -38.08 -5.34 -31.65
CA LEU A 13 -37.79 -6.39 -32.64
C LEU A 13 -36.62 -7.28 -32.21
N LEU A 14 -35.52 -6.67 -31.74
CA LEU A 14 -34.36 -7.39 -31.22
C LEU A 14 -34.69 -8.26 -30.00
N ARG A 15 -35.55 -7.77 -29.10
CA ARG A 15 -36.01 -8.55 -27.95
C ARG A 15 -36.84 -9.76 -28.36
N GLU A 16 -37.71 -9.59 -29.35
CA GLU A 16 -38.58 -10.65 -29.85
C GLU A 16 -37.79 -11.73 -30.60
N GLU A 17 -36.78 -11.31 -31.37
CA GLU A 17 -35.84 -12.20 -32.05
C GLU A 17 -34.95 -12.97 -31.04
N ASN A 18 -34.39 -12.28 -30.05
CA ASN A 18 -33.54 -12.90 -29.02
C ASN A 18 -34.30 -13.67 -27.95
N GLY A 19 -35.62 -13.46 -27.80
CA GLY A 19 -36.45 -14.24 -26.88
C GLY A 19 -36.41 -15.75 -27.18
N ARG A 20 -36.15 -16.12 -28.44
CA ARG A 20 -35.95 -17.51 -28.87
C ARG A 20 -34.56 -18.06 -28.57
N GLN A 21 -33.59 -17.21 -28.22
CA GLN A 21 -32.20 -17.57 -27.90
C GLN A 21 -31.91 -17.57 -26.40
N GLN A 22 -32.94 -17.45 -25.55
CA GLN A 22 -32.74 -17.47 -24.10
C GLN A 22 -32.09 -18.79 -23.66
N ALA A 23 -30.99 -18.66 -22.92
CA ALA A 23 -30.25 -19.80 -22.43
C ALA A 23 -31.15 -20.68 -21.55
N PRO A 24 -31.04 -22.02 -21.65
CA PRO A 24 -31.79 -22.93 -20.79
C PRO A 24 -31.57 -22.63 -19.31
N HIS A 25 -32.63 -22.77 -18.50
CA HIS A 25 -32.61 -22.41 -17.08
C HIS A 25 -31.52 -23.12 -16.26
N SER A 26 -31.14 -24.34 -16.68
CA SER A 26 -30.05 -25.11 -16.08
C SER A 26 -28.67 -24.43 -16.25
N VAL A 27 -28.47 -23.70 -17.34
CA VAL A 27 -27.23 -22.96 -17.60
C VAL A 27 -27.14 -21.75 -16.68
N GLU A 28 -28.25 -21.05 -16.44
CA GLU A 28 -28.31 -19.94 -15.49
C GLU A 28 -28.01 -20.40 -14.06
N ILE A 29 -28.61 -21.52 -13.62
CA ILE A 29 -28.36 -22.08 -12.29
C ILE A 29 -26.87 -22.44 -12.13
N ARG A 30 -26.27 -23.09 -13.14
CA ARG A 30 -24.85 -23.45 -13.12
C ARG A 30 -23.93 -22.22 -13.12
N LEU A 31 -24.28 -21.19 -13.89
CA LEU A 31 -23.53 -19.93 -13.91
C LEU A 31 -23.60 -19.21 -12.57
N ARG A 32 -24.78 -19.12 -11.96
CA ARG A 32 -24.95 -18.51 -10.64
C ARG A 32 -24.18 -19.27 -9.57
N ALA A 33 -24.24 -20.60 -9.58
CA ALA A 33 -23.48 -21.44 -8.66
C ALA A 33 -21.96 -21.24 -8.82
N ALA A 34 -21.45 -21.31 -10.07
CA ALA A 34 -20.03 -21.12 -10.35
C ALA A 34 -19.55 -19.69 -10.04
N PHE A 35 -20.41 -18.69 -10.24
CA PHE A 35 -20.12 -17.30 -9.90
C PHE A 35 -20.06 -17.11 -8.38
N GLN A 36 -21.05 -17.63 -7.65
CA GLN A 36 -21.04 -17.61 -6.19
C GLN A 36 -19.83 -18.34 -5.63
N GLU A 37 -19.43 -19.49 -6.16
CA GLU A 37 -18.24 -20.20 -5.71
C GLU A 37 -16.95 -19.37 -5.89
N LYS A 38 -16.82 -18.66 -7.03
CA LYS A 38 -15.66 -17.78 -7.27
C LYS A 38 -15.69 -16.48 -6.47
N HIS A 39 -16.87 -15.92 -6.22
CA HIS A 39 -17.04 -14.66 -5.50
C HIS A 39 -17.29 -14.81 -3.99
N ALA A 40 -17.56 -16.03 -3.51
CA ALA A 40 -17.68 -16.35 -2.09
C ALA A 40 -16.31 -16.53 -1.42
N GLN A 41 -15.18 -16.32 -2.11
CA GLN A 41 -13.91 -16.15 -1.40
C GLN A 41 -13.98 -14.84 -0.60
N PRO A 42 -14.08 -14.92 0.74
CA PRO A 42 -14.00 -13.72 1.54
C PRO A 42 -12.56 -13.25 1.46
N TRP A 43 -12.38 -12.11 0.80
CA TRP A 43 -11.17 -11.29 0.72
C TRP A 43 -10.55 -10.94 2.09
N TYR A 44 -11.18 -11.34 3.19
CA TYR A 44 -10.68 -11.23 4.57
C TYR A 44 -9.75 -12.37 5.02
N ARG A 45 -9.20 -13.18 4.11
CA ARG A 45 -8.24 -14.25 4.48
C ARG A 45 -6.76 -13.84 4.45
N SER A 46 -6.43 -12.64 3.97
CA SER A 46 -5.04 -12.17 3.88
C SER A 46 -4.70 -10.99 4.79
N LEU A 47 -5.64 -10.54 5.63
CA LEU A 47 -5.36 -9.48 6.61
C LEU A 47 -5.48 -10.08 8.03
N HIS A 48 -4.29 -10.33 8.59
CA HIS A 48 -3.91 -10.50 10.01
C HIS A 48 -4.57 -11.63 10.84
N TRP A 49 -4.05 -12.86 10.67
CA TRP A 49 -4.20 -13.96 11.64
C TRP A 49 -3.68 -13.64 13.07
N PRO A 50 -2.64 -12.83 13.35
CA PRO A 50 -2.12 -12.78 14.73
C PRO A 50 -2.87 -11.84 15.69
N LEU A 51 -3.95 -11.15 15.31
CA LEU A 51 -4.68 -10.29 16.26
C LEU A 51 -5.81 -10.97 17.04
N ARG A 52 -6.10 -12.25 16.80
CA ARG A 52 -7.12 -12.97 17.57
C ARG A 52 -6.68 -13.48 18.95
N ILE A 53 -5.43 -13.23 19.37
CA ILE A 53 -4.96 -13.56 20.73
C ILE A 53 -4.86 -12.31 21.62
N ALA A 54 -5.00 -11.09 21.09
CA ALA A 54 -4.88 -9.85 21.86
C ALA A 54 -6.21 -9.28 22.39
N ALA A 55 -7.33 -10.02 22.29
CA ALA A 55 -8.63 -9.57 22.78
C ALA A 55 -8.96 -10.02 24.22
N PHE A 56 -8.18 -10.92 24.82
CA PHE A 56 -8.42 -11.38 26.19
C PHE A 56 -7.68 -10.57 27.28
N ALA A 57 -6.63 -9.80 26.92
CA ALA A 57 -5.87 -9.02 27.90
C ALA A 57 -6.54 -7.69 28.28
N SER A 58 -7.29 -7.06 27.37
CA SER A 58 -7.93 -5.77 27.63
C SER A 58 -9.20 -5.88 28.48
N ALA A 59 -9.96 -6.97 28.36
CA ALA A 59 -11.15 -7.20 29.18
C ALA A 59 -10.81 -7.44 30.65
N ALA A 60 -9.72 -8.18 30.95
CA ALA A 60 -9.27 -8.40 32.32
C ALA A 60 -8.79 -7.10 32.99
N LEU A 61 -8.04 -6.25 32.28
CA LEU A 61 -7.59 -4.96 32.79
C LEU A 61 -8.76 -3.99 33.04
N LEU A 62 -9.77 -3.97 32.17
CA LEU A 62 -10.97 -3.16 32.38
C LEU A 62 -11.81 -3.65 33.57
N CYS A 63 -11.95 -4.97 33.76
CA CYS A 63 -12.64 -5.51 34.94
C CYS A 63 -11.90 -5.20 36.25
N VAL A 64 -10.57 -5.29 36.28
CA VAL A 64 -9.77 -4.94 37.47
C VAL A 64 -9.84 -3.44 37.77
N ALA A 65 -9.79 -2.59 36.75
CA ALA A 65 -9.93 -1.13 36.91
C ALA A 65 -11.33 -0.73 37.39
N LEU A 66 -12.39 -1.35 36.86
CA LEU A 66 -13.76 -1.11 37.34
C LEU A 66 -13.96 -1.62 38.78
N TYR A 67 -13.38 -2.77 39.11
CA TYR A 67 -13.46 -3.33 40.46
C TYR A 67 -12.69 -2.49 41.49
N SER A 68 -11.51 -1.97 41.14
CA SER A 68 -10.76 -1.05 42.03
C SER A 68 -11.46 0.31 42.18
N TRP A 69 -12.17 0.77 41.15
CA TRP A 69 -12.94 2.02 41.24
C TRP A 69 -14.21 1.87 42.07
N GLN A 70 -14.88 0.71 42.00
CA GLN A 70 -16.03 0.40 42.86
C GLN A 70 -15.64 0.20 44.33
N THR A 71 -14.43 -0.29 44.61
CA THR A 71 -13.97 -0.55 45.98
C THR A 71 -13.14 0.59 46.58
N GLY A 72 -12.79 1.60 45.78
CA GLY A 72 -11.78 2.61 46.12
C GLY A 72 -12.27 3.98 46.58
N THR A 73 -13.58 4.26 46.65
CA THR A 73 -14.09 5.57 47.08
C THR A 73 -14.08 5.78 48.60
N ASN A 74 -13.34 4.96 49.35
CA ASN A 74 -13.28 5.05 50.81
C ASN A 74 -11.85 5.07 51.38
N ARG A 75 -10.91 5.73 50.68
CA ARG A 75 -9.61 6.08 51.28
C ARG A 75 -9.47 7.59 51.29
N GLY A 76 -9.62 8.11 52.51
CA GLY A 76 -9.71 9.52 52.82
C GLY A 76 -8.46 10.31 52.42
N ASP A 77 -8.71 11.61 52.36
CA ASP A 77 -7.75 12.68 52.42
C ASP A 77 -6.56 12.34 53.33
N ASP A 78 -5.35 12.47 52.80
CA ASP A 78 -4.23 12.89 53.63
C ASP A 78 -3.51 14.06 53.00
N LYS A 79 -3.50 15.15 53.77
CA LYS A 79 -3.00 16.47 53.43
C LYS A 79 -1.47 16.48 53.45
N ILE A 80 -0.91 17.20 52.48
CA ILE A 80 0.18 18.18 52.58
C ILE A 80 1.23 17.94 53.69
N SER A 81 2.50 17.76 53.30
CA SER A 81 3.58 18.41 54.04
C SER A 81 4.72 18.81 53.11
N ALA A 82 4.82 20.12 52.89
CA ALA A 82 5.96 20.79 52.32
C ALA A 82 7.13 20.80 53.32
N VAL A 83 8.34 20.50 52.85
CA VAL A 83 9.60 20.89 53.50
C VAL A 83 10.56 21.42 52.42
N VAL A 84 11.06 22.62 52.69
CA VAL A 84 11.92 23.52 51.90
C VAL A 84 13.41 23.08 52.03
N PRO A 85 14.34 23.45 51.10
CA PRO A 85 15.63 22.78 50.90
C PRO A 85 16.79 23.42 51.70
N PRO A 86 17.99 22.82 51.72
CA PRO A 86 19.22 23.56 51.96
C PRO A 86 20.07 23.72 50.69
N ILE A 87 20.35 24.99 50.39
CA ILE A 87 21.42 25.46 49.52
C ILE A 87 22.75 25.22 50.25
N GLN A 88 23.72 24.57 49.60
CA GLN A 88 25.13 24.72 49.93
C GLN A 88 25.87 25.25 48.70
N ALA A 89 26.23 26.51 48.78
CA ALA A 89 27.30 27.11 48.01
C ALA A 89 28.63 26.74 48.68
N GLU A 90 29.60 26.25 47.91
CA GLU A 90 31.00 26.42 48.31
C GLU A 90 31.86 26.83 47.12
N SER A 91 32.51 27.96 47.36
CA SER A 91 33.46 28.72 46.57
C SER A 91 34.84 28.05 46.49
N LYS A 92 35.56 28.21 45.37
CA LYS A 92 36.71 29.15 45.33
C LYS A 92 37.37 29.24 43.94
N PRO A 93 38.03 30.38 43.64
CA PRO A 93 38.49 30.78 42.30
C PRO A 93 39.99 30.59 42.14
N VAL A 94 40.51 30.54 40.90
CA VAL A 94 41.75 31.26 40.53
C VAL A 94 41.67 31.71 39.08
N ARG A 95 41.82 33.01 38.92
CA ARG A 95 42.00 33.78 37.69
C ARG A 95 43.50 34.04 37.54
N THR A 96 44.07 33.80 36.37
CA THR A 96 45.16 34.62 35.82
C THR A 96 45.14 34.56 34.29
N VAL A 97 44.97 35.75 33.70
CA VAL A 97 45.21 36.13 32.31
C VAL A 97 46.65 36.70 32.22
N PRO A 98 47.12 37.36 31.15
CA PRO A 98 47.30 37.02 29.72
C PRO A 98 48.80 37.13 29.29
N LYS A 99 49.18 36.72 28.07
CA LYS A 99 50.23 37.46 27.32
C LYS A 99 50.08 37.36 25.81
N THR A 100 50.02 38.54 25.21
CA THR A 100 49.86 38.91 23.80
C THR A 100 51.13 38.62 22.97
N ALA A 101 50.90 38.33 21.68
CA ALA A 101 51.77 37.94 20.54
C ALA A 101 52.79 39.02 20.04
N PRO A 102 53.30 38.98 18.78
CA PRO A 102 54.17 38.07 17.98
C PRO A 102 55.47 38.86 17.52
N PRO A 103 56.22 38.62 16.40
CA PRO A 103 56.19 37.61 15.32
C PRO A 103 57.57 36.98 14.97
N THR A 104 57.58 35.87 14.22
CA THR A 104 58.63 35.56 13.22
C THR A 104 58.10 34.52 12.24
N ILE A 105 58.30 34.82 10.96
CA ILE A 105 57.81 34.14 9.76
C ILE A 105 58.75 32.99 9.40
N ALA A 106 58.23 31.79 9.14
CA ALA A 106 58.88 30.82 8.24
C ALA A 106 57.89 29.78 7.70
N ARG A 107 57.39 30.12 6.52
CA ARG A 107 56.76 29.33 5.45
C ARG A 107 57.27 27.89 5.32
N THR A 108 56.39 26.88 5.34
CA THR A 108 56.50 25.69 4.46
C THR A 108 55.14 25.01 4.18
N ALA A 109 54.99 24.65 2.89
CA ALA A 109 54.24 23.53 2.31
C ALA A 109 52.69 23.44 2.43
N ARG A 110 52.06 23.81 1.30
CA ARG A 110 50.78 23.31 0.79
C ARG A 110 50.65 21.77 0.89
N LYS A 111 49.46 21.31 1.30
CA LYS A 111 48.66 20.39 0.46
C LYS A 111 47.18 20.47 0.81
N SER A 112 46.39 20.76 -0.21
CA SER A 112 44.94 20.85 -0.18
C SER A 112 44.30 19.53 0.24
N ARG A 113 43.44 19.58 1.26
CA ARG A 113 42.52 18.50 1.59
C ARG A 113 41.38 18.53 0.57
N LYS A 114 41.41 17.63 -0.41
CA LYS A 114 40.23 17.31 -1.23
C LYS A 114 39.19 16.59 -0.34
N PRO A 115 37.89 16.89 -0.46
CA PRO A 115 36.87 16.08 0.19
C PRO A 115 36.81 14.71 -0.50
N ARG A 116 36.99 13.63 0.28
CA ARG A 116 36.74 12.27 -0.21
C ARG A 116 35.24 12.11 -0.39
N LEU A 117 34.78 12.26 -1.62
CA LEU A 117 33.51 11.69 -2.08
C LEU A 117 33.57 10.18 -1.84
N ARG A 118 32.67 9.66 -1.00
CA ARG A 118 32.38 8.22 -0.94
C ARG A 118 31.86 7.81 -2.32
N PRO A 119 32.44 6.79 -2.97
CA PRO A 119 31.78 6.15 -4.10
C PRO A 119 30.54 5.46 -3.55
N THR A 120 29.36 5.99 -3.88
CA THR A 120 28.12 5.23 -3.82
C THR A 120 28.29 4.02 -4.75
N PRO A 121 28.09 2.78 -4.28
CA PRO A 121 28.10 1.65 -5.19
C PRO A 121 26.98 1.86 -6.24
N PRO A 122 27.24 1.57 -7.52
CA PRO A 122 26.19 1.62 -8.53
C PRO A 122 25.06 0.68 -8.10
N PRO A 123 23.77 1.06 -8.29
CA PRO A 123 22.68 0.13 -8.05
C PRO A 123 22.89 -1.05 -9.01
N THR A 124 23.26 -2.19 -8.44
CA THR A 124 23.19 -3.48 -9.14
C THR A 124 21.77 -3.55 -9.70
N PRO A 125 21.57 -3.76 -11.01
CA PRO A 125 20.26 -4.13 -11.49
C PRO A 125 19.95 -5.45 -10.79
N VAL A 126 19.09 -5.37 -9.77
CA VAL A 126 18.42 -6.54 -9.23
C VAL A 126 17.75 -7.13 -10.46
N MET A 127 18.34 -8.19 -11.01
CA MET A 127 17.64 -9.11 -11.87
C MET A 127 16.46 -9.53 -11.02
N ALA A 128 15.34 -8.84 -11.23
CA ALA A 128 14.06 -9.18 -10.69
C ALA A 128 13.88 -10.63 -11.12
N THR A 129 14.10 -11.53 -10.19
CA THR A 129 13.75 -12.93 -10.34
C THR A 129 12.29 -12.84 -10.69
N ALA A 130 11.96 -13.16 -11.94
CA ALA A 130 10.61 -13.11 -12.48
C ALA A 130 9.81 -14.19 -11.76
N ARG A 131 9.49 -13.92 -10.50
CA ARG A 131 8.49 -14.64 -9.74
C ARG A 131 7.22 -14.35 -10.50
N PRO A 132 6.51 -15.38 -10.96
CA PRO A 132 5.42 -15.15 -11.87
C PRO A 132 4.28 -14.48 -11.08
N ALA A 133 4.20 -13.15 -11.23
CA ALA A 133 3.31 -12.21 -10.57
C ALA A 133 1.87 -12.36 -11.08
N ILE A 134 1.27 -13.52 -10.80
CA ILE A 134 -0.04 -13.90 -11.37
C ILE A 134 -1.17 -13.66 -10.38
N GLU A 135 -0.86 -13.59 -9.09
CA GLU A 135 -1.85 -13.31 -8.04
C GLU A 135 -1.70 -11.89 -7.45
N GLU A 136 -0.53 -11.28 -7.62
CA GLU A 136 -0.18 -9.97 -7.05
C GLU A 136 -0.22 -8.86 -8.11
N PHE A 137 -0.71 -7.69 -7.74
CA PHE A 137 -0.72 -6.52 -8.62
C PHE A 137 0.70 -5.99 -8.80
N VAL A 138 1.12 -5.82 -10.05
CA VAL A 138 2.38 -5.18 -10.43
C VAL A 138 2.15 -3.68 -10.50
N ALA A 139 2.95 -2.91 -9.76
CA ALA A 139 2.87 -1.45 -9.78
C ALA A 139 3.20 -0.88 -11.16
N ILE A 140 2.43 0.11 -11.61
CA ILE A 140 2.72 0.82 -12.85
C ILE A 140 3.85 1.83 -12.58
N PRO A 141 4.91 1.84 -13.40
CA PRO A 141 5.98 2.82 -13.27
C PRO A 141 5.43 4.25 -13.32
N TYR A 142 5.94 5.13 -12.45
CA TYR A 142 5.57 6.54 -12.37
C TYR A 142 4.13 6.83 -11.90
N ALA A 143 3.34 5.80 -11.56
CA ALA A 143 2.05 6.01 -10.91
C ALA A 143 2.24 6.36 -9.42
N PRO A 144 1.44 7.28 -8.85
CA PRO A 144 1.43 7.53 -7.42
C PRO A 144 1.12 6.25 -6.62
N PRO A 145 1.84 5.96 -5.52
CA PRO A 145 1.59 4.77 -4.71
C PRO A 145 0.22 4.86 -4.03
N LEU A 146 -0.53 3.76 -4.01
CA LEU A 146 -1.81 3.68 -3.29
C LEU A 146 -1.56 3.77 -1.78
N THR A 147 -2.15 4.76 -1.10
CA THR A 147 -2.07 4.86 0.36
C THR A 147 -3.14 3.98 1.02
N ALA A 148 -2.98 3.64 2.31
CA ALA A 148 -3.99 2.88 3.05
C ALA A 148 -5.35 3.60 3.18
N HIS A 149 -5.39 4.91 2.91
CA HIS A 149 -6.61 5.71 2.93
C HIS A 149 -7.23 5.87 1.54
N ASP A 150 -6.46 5.58 0.48
CA ASP A 150 -6.94 5.65 -0.89
C ASP A 150 -7.83 4.42 -1.15
N ARG A 151 -9.05 4.65 -1.65
CA ARG A 151 -9.83 3.55 -2.21
C ARG A 151 -9.37 3.29 -3.64
N GLY A 152 -9.56 2.06 -4.08
CA GLY A 152 -9.27 1.67 -5.45
C GLY A 152 -10.31 0.70 -5.98
N GLU A 153 -10.57 0.81 -7.27
CA GLU A 153 -11.43 -0.10 -8.02
C GLU A 153 -10.57 -1.02 -8.89
N VAL A 154 -10.99 -2.28 -9.02
CA VAL A 154 -10.35 -3.25 -9.90
C VAL A 154 -11.20 -3.42 -11.16
N ILE A 155 -10.66 -3.02 -12.31
CA ILE A 155 -11.37 -3.07 -13.60
C ILE A 155 -10.72 -4.12 -14.49
N ARG A 156 -11.53 -5.00 -15.07
CA ARG A 156 -11.08 -5.99 -16.05
C ARG A 156 -10.97 -5.36 -17.43
N VAL A 157 -9.78 -5.43 -18.03
CA VAL A 157 -9.48 -4.82 -19.33
C VAL A 157 -8.68 -5.79 -20.22
N GLY A 158 -8.72 -5.57 -21.53
CA GLY A 158 -7.82 -6.24 -22.48
C GLY A 158 -6.61 -5.38 -22.80
N LEU A 159 -5.43 -5.74 -22.32
CA LEU A 159 -4.18 -5.04 -22.63
C LEU A 159 -3.53 -5.63 -23.88
N SER A 160 -2.96 -4.79 -24.74
CA SER A 160 -2.15 -5.29 -25.86
C SER A 160 -0.82 -5.86 -25.34
N ARG A 161 -0.27 -6.88 -26.01
CA ARG A 161 1.08 -7.38 -25.68
C ARG A 161 2.15 -6.30 -25.80
N HIS A 162 1.98 -5.34 -26.72
CA HIS A 162 2.86 -4.18 -26.82
C HIS A 162 2.89 -3.34 -25.52
N SER A 163 1.72 -3.05 -24.93
CA SER A 163 1.61 -2.31 -23.68
C SER A 163 2.21 -3.07 -22.48
N ILE A 164 2.02 -4.39 -22.46
CA ILE A 164 2.62 -5.26 -21.43
C ILE A 164 4.15 -5.22 -21.52
N ARG A 165 4.69 -5.24 -22.75
CA ARG A 165 6.12 -5.10 -23.01
C ARG A 165 6.67 -3.73 -22.62
N SER A 166 5.92 -2.64 -22.86
CA SER A 166 6.35 -1.30 -22.42
C SER A 166 6.42 -1.17 -20.90
N LEU A 167 5.68 -2.01 -20.16
CA LEU A 167 5.74 -2.12 -18.71
C LEU A 167 6.89 -3.03 -18.22
N GLY A 168 7.73 -3.53 -19.13
CA GLY A 168 8.88 -4.36 -18.81
C GLY A 168 8.59 -5.86 -18.66
N ILE A 169 7.36 -6.29 -18.95
CA ILE A 169 7.00 -7.72 -18.88
C ILE A 169 7.34 -8.38 -20.24
N PRO A 170 8.15 -9.46 -20.25
CA PRO A 170 8.51 -10.14 -21.48
C PRO A 170 7.29 -10.82 -22.12
N THR A 171 7.03 -10.53 -23.39
CA THR A 171 5.93 -11.12 -24.18
C THR A 171 6.45 -11.60 -25.54
N ASN A 172 5.82 -12.63 -26.11
CA ASN A 172 6.13 -13.10 -27.47
C ASN A 172 5.90 -11.98 -28.50
N PRO A 173 6.92 -11.62 -29.32
CA PRO A 173 6.81 -10.56 -30.32
C PRO A 173 5.89 -10.90 -31.51
N GLU A 174 5.62 -12.15 -31.83
CA GLU A 174 4.81 -12.47 -33.02
C GLU A 174 3.32 -12.07 -32.89
N ARG A 175 2.87 -11.80 -31.66
CA ARG A 175 1.46 -11.51 -31.34
C ARG A 175 1.23 -10.14 -30.70
N PHE A 176 1.98 -9.12 -31.11
CA PHE A 176 1.96 -7.79 -30.47
C PHE A 176 0.57 -7.15 -30.30
N LEU A 177 -0.34 -7.36 -31.25
CA LEU A 177 -1.68 -6.77 -31.25
C LEU A 177 -2.73 -7.61 -30.49
N GLU A 178 -2.39 -8.84 -30.11
CA GLU A 178 -3.29 -9.71 -29.36
C GLU A 178 -3.60 -9.08 -27.99
N ARG A 179 -4.89 -9.12 -27.62
CA ARG A 179 -5.39 -8.60 -26.35
C ARG A 179 -5.29 -9.69 -25.29
N VAL A 180 -4.55 -9.40 -24.22
CA VAL A 180 -4.41 -10.26 -23.05
C VAL A 180 -5.32 -9.70 -21.95
N PRO A 181 -6.20 -10.53 -21.35
CA PRO A 181 -7.04 -10.07 -20.25
C PRO A 181 -6.17 -9.76 -19.03
N ALA A 182 -6.45 -8.63 -18.39
CA ALA A 182 -5.76 -8.14 -17.21
C ALA A 182 -6.77 -7.47 -16.28
N ASP A 183 -6.49 -7.48 -14.99
CA ASP A 183 -7.18 -6.63 -14.02
C ASP A 183 -6.30 -5.43 -13.71
N LEU A 184 -6.89 -4.24 -13.67
CA LEU A 184 -6.21 -2.97 -13.47
C LEU A 184 -6.75 -2.33 -12.18
N LEU A 185 -5.85 -1.98 -11.27
CA LEU A 185 -6.17 -1.28 -10.03
C LEU A 185 -6.11 0.22 -10.30
N VAL A 186 -7.26 0.87 -10.16
CA VAL A 186 -7.47 2.31 -10.41
C VAL A 186 -7.78 2.99 -9.09
N GLY A 187 -7.13 4.11 -8.78
CA GLY A 187 -7.46 4.90 -7.59
C GLY A 187 -8.78 5.68 -7.76
N GLU A 188 -9.27 6.31 -6.69
CA GLU A 188 -10.43 7.22 -6.76
C GLU A 188 -10.22 8.40 -7.72
N ASP A 189 -8.96 8.73 -8.01
CA ASP A 189 -8.52 9.73 -8.97
C ASP A 189 -8.63 9.29 -10.44
N GLY A 190 -9.00 8.03 -10.70
CA GLY A 190 -9.02 7.45 -12.03
C GLY A 190 -7.64 7.08 -12.57
N ILE A 191 -6.59 7.24 -11.77
CA ILE A 191 -5.21 6.94 -12.20
C ILE A 191 -4.93 5.46 -11.98
N PRO A 192 -4.39 4.75 -12.99
CA PRO A 192 -4.04 3.35 -12.85
C PRO A 192 -2.76 3.22 -12.03
N ARG A 193 -2.80 2.43 -10.96
CA ARG A 193 -1.68 2.26 -10.01
C ARG A 193 -1.03 0.90 -10.09
N GLY A 194 -1.78 -0.11 -10.53
CA GLY A 194 -1.24 -1.44 -10.73
C GLY A 194 -2.04 -2.27 -11.72
N PHE A 195 -1.48 -3.38 -12.17
CA PHE A 195 -2.17 -4.33 -13.02
C PHE A 195 -1.74 -5.76 -12.71
N ARG A 196 -2.60 -6.73 -12.99
CA ARG A 196 -2.28 -8.16 -12.98
C ARG A 196 -2.76 -8.82 -14.26
N LEU A 197 -1.98 -9.75 -14.79
CA LEU A 197 -2.35 -10.52 -15.98
C LEU A 197 -3.21 -11.73 -15.58
N ILE A 198 -4.29 -11.96 -16.30
CA ILE A 198 -5.16 -13.12 -16.08
C ILE A 198 -4.70 -14.21 -17.02
N ARG A 199 -4.33 -15.37 -16.46
CA ARG A 199 -4.04 -16.55 -17.26
C ARG A 199 -5.32 -16.99 -17.96
N THR A 200 -5.36 -16.79 -19.26
CA THR A 200 -6.28 -17.52 -20.13
C THR A 200 -5.57 -18.81 -20.47
N THR A 201 -6.07 -19.93 -19.94
CA THR A 201 -5.65 -21.26 -20.36
C THR A 201 -6.24 -21.51 -21.75
N GLU A 202 -5.68 -20.85 -22.75
CA GLU A 202 -6.00 -21.16 -24.13
C GLU A 202 -5.06 -22.29 -24.56
N PRO A 203 -5.60 -23.42 -25.05
CA PRO A 203 -4.76 -24.49 -25.57
C PRO A 203 -3.99 -23.97 -26.79
N ARG A 204 -2.69 -24.21 -26.79
CA ARG A 204 -1.77 -23.95 -27.90
C ARG A 204 -2.15 -24.76 -29.15
#